data_AF-A0A4Y7TJH7-F1
#
_entry.id   AF-A0A4Y7TJH7-F1
#
_cell.length_a   1.000
_cell.length_b   1.000
_cell.length_c   1.000
_cell.angle_alpha   90.00
_cell.angle_beta   90.00
_cell.angle_gamma   90.00
#
_symmetry.space_group_name_H-M   'P 1'
#
loop_
_entity.id
_entity.type
_entity.pdbx_description
1 polymer ?
#
loop_
_entity_poly.entity_id
_entity_poly.type
_entity_poly.pdbx_seq_one_letter_code
_entity_poly.pdbx_strand_id
1 'polypeptide(L)'
;MAVEIQLEWRFVHCLVNYRICLHVVCANISGVPRCFAYWQEFQKCYAKADHPSQCRLEAGDYTECLHRPKELARAQVIEAELHRQVQKATKDHKKTADALADGVIVGVGLIKREGEESSK
;
A
#
# COMPACT_ATOMS: atom_id res chain seq x y z
N MET A 1 -1.02 -2.78 51.31
CA MET A 1 -2.25 -2.13 51.83
C MET A 1 -2.90 -1.41 50.67
N ALA A 2 -4.16 -1.74 50.44
CA ALA A 2 -5.00 -1.24 49.36
C ALA A 2 -5.29 0.25 49.51
N VAL A 3 -5.34 0.98 48.40
CA VAL A 3 -6.01 2.29 48.26
C VAL A 3 -6.60 2.28 46.85
N GLU A 4 -7.75 1.67 46.66
CA GLU A 4 -9.10 2.26 46.80
C GLU A 4 -9.53 2.96 45.50
N ILE A 5 -10.37 2.22 44.77
CA ILE A 5 -10.97 2.54 43.49
C ILE A 5 -12.10 3.53 43.73
N GLN A 6 -11.93 4.81 43.41
CA GLN A 6 -13.06 5.74 43.33
C GLN A 6 -13.72 5.65 41.95
N LEU A 7 -14.75 4.80 41.90
CA LEU A 7 -15.89 4.89 41.00
C LEU A 7 -16.85 5.94 41.55
N GLU A 8 -16.83 7.16 41.02
CA GLU A 8 -17.86 8.18 41.26
C GLU A 8 -18.65 8.44 39.97
N TRP A 9 -19.95 8.25 40.09
CA TRP A 9 -20.98 8.29 39.08
C TRP A 9 -21.23 9.73 38.59
N ARG A 10 -21.09 10.00 37.28
CA ARG A 10 -21.72 11.18 36.66
C ARG A 10 -22.63 10.77 35.52
N PHE A 11 -23.80 10.27 35.91
CA PHE A 11 -24.98 10.15 35.07
C PHE A 11 -25.85 11.42 35.28
N VAL A 12 -26.41 11.93 34.19
CA VAL A 12 -27.56 12.86 34.09
C VAL A 12 -27.31 14.36 34.30
N HIS A 13 -26.88 15.06 33.23
CA HIS A 13 -27.57 16.27 32.78
C HIS A 13 -27.11 16.68 31.36
N CYS A 14 -27.92 16.46 30.34
CA CYS A 14 -27.91 17.36 29.18
C CYS A 14 -29.26 17.30 28.46
N LEU A 15 -29.90 18.46 28.41
CA LEU A 15 -31.24 18.73 27.94
C LEU A 15 -31.38 18.59 26.41
N VAL A 16 -32.57 18.11 26.04
CA VAL A 16 -33.43 18.44 24.90
C VAL A 16 -32.97 19.60 23.98
N ASN A 17 -33.12 19.35 22.66
CA ASN A 17 -33.29 20.28 21.53
C ASN A 17 -32.10 20.58 20.59
N TYR A 18 -32.25 20.06 19.36
CA TYR A 18 -31.82 20.58 18.06
C TYR A 18 -30.32 20.61 17.72
N ARG A 19 -29.84 19.53 17.08
CA ARG A 19 -29.05 19.61 15.84
C ARG A 19 -28.86 18.21 15.26
N ILE A 20 -29.36 18.04 14.05
CA ILE A 20 -28.95 17.08 13.02
C ILE A 20 -27.77 16.22 13.50
N CYS A 21 -28.08 14.99 13.92
CA CYS A 21 -27.06 13.97 14.02
C CYS A 21 -26.54 13.75 12.61
N LEU A 22 -25.37 14.32 12.33
CA LEU A 22 -24.49 14.01 11.22
C LEU A 22 -24.14 12.51 11.31
N HIS A 23 -25.09 11.65 10.92
CA HIS A 23 -25.01 10.19 11.06
C HIS A 23 -24.32 9.52 9.86
N VAL A 24 -23.59 10.27 9.03
CA VAL A 24 -23.07 9.76 7.75
C VAL A 24 -21.56 9.91 7.61
N VAL A 25 -20.75 9.89 8.68
CA VAL A 25 -19.29 9.62 8.52
C VAL A 25 -18.67 8.92 9.76
N CYS A 26 -19.23 7.80 10.21
CA CYS A 26 -18.47 6.82 11.01
C CYS A 26 -18.58 5.39 10.42
N ALA A 27 -19.04 5.26 9.18
CA ALA A 27 -19.27 3.98 8.51
C ALA A 27 -18.18 3.62 7.50
N ASN A 28 -16.92 3.98 7.77
CA ASN A 28 -15.82 3.44 6.97
C ASN A 28 -14.65 3.05 7.87
N ILE A 29 -14.57 1.74 8.09
CA ILE A 29 -13.50 0.99 8.75
C ILE A 29 -13.75 0.72 10.25
N SER A 30 -14.77 -0.09 10.53
CA SER A 30 -14.77 -0.99 11.69
C SER A 30 -13.96 -2.25 11.34
N GLY A 31 -12.64 -2.17 11.45
CA GLY A 31 -11.75 -3.26 11.07
C GLY A 31 -10.38 -3.16 11.73
N VAL A 32 -9.73 -4.31 11.88
CA VAL A 32 -8.36 -4.42 12.41
C VAL A 32 -7.41 -3.61 11.50
N PRO A 33 -6.49 -2.79 12.04
CA PRO A 33 -5.60 -2.00 11.21
C PRO A 33 -4.68 -2.90 10.38
N ARG A 34 -4.32 -2.44 9.17
CA ARG A 34 -3.62 -3.22 8.14
C ARG A 34 -2.34 -3.92 8.60
N CYS A 35 -1.61 -3.32 9.55
CA CYS A 35 -0.35 -3.86 10.09
C CYS A 35 -0.47 -4.42 11.52
N PHE A 36 -1.69 -4.70 12.00
CA PHE A 36 -1.93 -5.17 13.37
C PHE A 36 -1.25 -6.51 13.67
N ALA A 37 -1.24 -7.45 12.72
CA ALA A 37 -0.62 -8.75 12.92
C ALA A 37 0.88 -8.64 13.25
N TYR A 38 1.61 -7.82 12.49
CA TYR A 38 3.04 -7.59 12.73
C TYR A 38 3.30 -6.86 14.06
N TRP A 39 2.42 -5.90 14.40
CA TRP A 39 2.48 -5.25 15.70
C TRP A 39 2.26 -6.24 16.84
N GLN A 40 1.30 -7.16 16.70
CA GLN A 40 1.02 -8.18 17.72
C GLN A 40 2.23 -9.11 17.93
N GLU A 41 2.92 -9.52 16.86
CA GLU A 41 4.16 -10.31 16.99
C GLU A 41 5.29 -9.52 17.67
N PHE A 42 5.45 -8.25 17.32
CA PHE A 42 6.39 -7.37 18.03
C PHE A 42 6.07 -7.26 19.52
N GLN A 43 4.80 -7.06 19.88
CA GLN A 43 4.36 -7.01 21.29
C GLN A 43 4.62 -8.33 22.02
N LYS A 44 4.40 -9.49 21.36
CA LYS A 44 4.68 -10.81 21.95
C LYS A 44 6.17 -11.00 22.24
N CYS A 45 7.05 -10.55 21.35
CA CYS A 45 8.49 -10.60 21.59
C CYS A 45 8.89 -9.62 22.71
N TYR A 46 8.41 -8.38 22.63
CA TYR A 46 8.74 -7.33 23.59
C TYR A 46 8.31 -7.67 25.02
N ALA A 47 7.16 -8.34 25.19
CA ALA A 47 6.68 -8.79 26.49
C ALA A 47 7.56 -9.87 27.14
N LYS A 48 8.41 -10.56 26.37
CA LYS A 48 9.28 -11.64 26.84
C LYS A 48 10.75 -11.25 26.93
N ALA A 49 11.13 -10.12 26.35
CA ALA A 49 12.53 -9.70 26.22
C ALA A 49 12.91 -8.69 27.30
N ASP A 50 14.10 -8.85 27.88
CA ASP A 50 14.65 -7.87 28.84
C ASP A 50 15.14 -6.59 28.14
N HIS A 51 15.47 -6.70 26.85
CA HIS A 51 16.01 -5.59 26.06
C HIS A 51 15.29 -5.44 24.70
N PRO A 52 14.94 -4.21 24.30
CA PRO A 52 14.25 -3.93 23.03
C PRO A 52 15.07 -4.34 21.80
N SER A 53 16.40 -4.42 21.93
CA SER A 53 17.32 -4.83 20.85
C SER A 53 17.16 -6.30 20.45
N GLN A 54 16.57 -7.14 21.31
CA GLN A 54 16.35 -8.56 21.04
C GLN A 54 15.21 -8.79 20.03
N CYS A 55 14.24 -7.86 19.96
CA CYS A 55 13.07 -7.93 19.08
C CYS A 55 13.21 -7.09 17.81
N ARG A 56 14.45 -6.91 17.32
CA ARG A 56 14.74 -6.08 16.15
C ARG A 56 14.15 -6.64 14.85
N LEU A 57 13.99 -7.95 14.76
CA LEU A 57 13.44 -8.59 13.57
C LEU A 57 11.96 -8.25 13.42
N GLU A 58 11.18 -8.46 14.49
CA GLU A 58 9.74 -8.21 14.56
C GLU A 58 9.45 -6.71 14.43
N ALA A 59 10.28 -5.85 15.03
CA ALA A 59 10.22 -4.41 14.84
C ALA A 59 10.50 -4.02 13.37
N GLY A 60 11.45 -4.70 12.73
CA GLY A 60 11.77 -4.54 11.32
C GLY A 60 10.57 -4.86 10.41
N ASP A 61 9.84 -5.93 10.70
CA ASP A 61 8.67 -6.33 9.91
C ASP A 61 7.48 -5.38 10.12
N TYR A 62 7.27 -4.91 11.35
CA TYR A 62 6.25 -3.90 11.62
C TYR A 62 6.53 -2.57 10.88
N THR A 63 7.78 -2.12 10.90
CA THR A 63 8.19 -0.89 10.20
C THR A 63 8.22 -1.04 8.69
N GLU A 64 8.49 -2.25 8.19
CA GLU A 64 8.34 -2.61 6.78
C GLU A 64 6.88 -2.47 6.34
N CYS A 65 5.93 -3.08 7.06
CA CYS A 65 4.52 -2.97 6.71
C CYS A 65 4.02 -1.51 6.72
N LEU A 66 4.51 -0.69 7.67
CA LEU A 66 4.06 0.68 7.85
C LEU A 66 4.55 1.61 6.72
N HIS A 67 5.81 1.50 6.32
CA HIS A 67 6.44 2.45 5.39
C HIS A 67 6.79 1.85 4.03
N ARG A 68 6.75 0.51 3.89
CA ARG A 68 7.11 -0.27 2.70
C ARG A 68 8.42 0.16 2.03
N PRO A 69 9.51 0.44 2.78
CA PRO A 69 10.73 0.99 2.20
C PRO A 69 11.43 -0.05 1.30
N LYS A 70 11.44 -1.31 1.72
CA LYS A 70 12.04 -2.42 0.96
C LYS A 70 11.24 -2.69 -0.31
N GLU A 71 9.92 -2.69 -0.22
CA GLU A 71 9.07 -2.90 -1.39
C GLU A 71 9.20 -1.78 -2.42
N LEU A 72 9.25 -0.52 -1.96
CA LEU A 72 9.49 0.61 -2.85
C LEU A 72 10.86 0.53 -3.54
N ALA A 73 11.91 0.21 -2.78
CA ALA A 73 13.25 0.05 -3.35
C ALA A 73 13.30 -1.10 -4.37
N ARG A 74 12.62 -2.21 -4.11
CA ARG A 74 12.53 -3.34 -5.04
C ARG A 74 11.79 -2.95 -6.32
N ALA A 75 10.66 -2.25 -6.21
CA ALA A 75 9.90 -1.79 -7.36
C ALA A 75 10.74 -0.85 -8.25
N GLN A 76 11.49 0.07 -7.65
CA GLN A 76 12.38 0.98 -8.38
C GLN A 76 13.49 0.25 -9.14
N VAL A 77 14.07 -0.80 -8.55
CA VAL A 77 15.08 -1.62 -9.23
C VAL A 77 14.50 -2.34 -10.44
N ILE A 78 13.30 -2.93 -10.29
CA ILE A 78 12.60 -3.63 -11.37
C ILE A 78 12.24 -2.65 -12.50
N GLU A 79 11.70 -1.49 -12.15
CA GLU A 79 11.35 -0.44 -13.11
C GLU A 79 12.57 0.08 -13.86
N ALA A 80 13.67 0.33 -13.15
CA ALA A 80 14.92 0.77 -13.78
C ALA A 80 15.48 -0.27 -14.76
N GLU A 81 15.40 -1.55 -14.42
CA GLU A 81 15.84 -2.64 -15.29
C GLU A 81 14.92 -2.81 -16.50
N LEU A 82 13.60 -2.74 -16.31
CA LEU A 82 12.63 -2.73 -17.40
C LEU A 82 12.93 -1.56 -18.36
N HIS A 83 13.15 -0.36 -17.83
CA HIS A 83 13.48 0.81 -18.64
C HIS A 83 14.79 0.63 -19.41
N ARG A 84 15.84 0.04 -18.81
CA ARG A 84 17.09 -0.30 -19.51
C ARG A 84 16.87 -1.28 -20.66
N GLN A 85 16.06 -2.31 -20.44
CA GLN A 85 15.74 -3.30 -21.47
C GLN A 85 14.92 -2.69 -22.61
N VAL A 86 13.92 -1.87 -22.29
CA VAL A 86 13.16 -1.12 -23.29
C VAL A 86 14.07 -0.20 -24.08
N GLN A 87 14.96 0.56 -23.43
CA GLN A 87 15.91 1.43 -24.13
C GLN A 87 16.88 0.64 -25.03
N LYS A 88 17.35 -0.52 -24.58
CA LYS A 88 18.23 -1.39 -25.39
C LYS A 88 17.46 -1.91 -26.61
N ALA A 89 16.26 -2.43 -26.40
CA ALA A 89 15.37 -2.88 -27.47
C ALA A 89 15.07 -1.72 -28.43
N THR A 90 14.72 -0.53 -27.96
CA THR A 90 14.51 0.65 -28.83
C THR A 90 15.77 1.05 -29.57
N LYS A 91 16.98 0.94 -29.01
CA LYS A 91 18.23 1.23 -29.75
C LYS A 91 18.52 0.18 -30.83
N ASP A 92 18.25 -1.09 -30.54
CA ASP A 92 18.42 -2.17 -31.52
C ASP A 92 17.35 -2.09 -32.61
N HIS A 93 16.09 -1.81 -32.23
CA HIS A 93 15.01 -1.48 -33.14
C HIS A 93 15.26 -0.18 -33.89
N LYS A 94 15.92 0.83 -33.33
CA LYS A 94 16.24 2.07 -34.04
C LYS A 94 17.37 1.86 -35.04
N LYS A 95 18.33 0.95 -34.79
CA LYS A 95 19.31 0.54 -35.81
C LYS A 95 18.66 -0.22 -36.97
N THR A 96 17.57 -0.97 -36.73
CA THR A 96 16.83 -1.67 -37.79
C THR A 96 15.66 -0.85 -38.37
N ALA A 97 15.15 0.13 -37.63
CA ALA A 97 14.02 1.00 -37.98
C ALA A 97 14.45 2.40 -38.43
N ASP A 98 15.70 2.85 -38.27
CA ASP A 98 16.24 3.97 -39.06
C ASP A 98 16.37 3.57 -40.55
N ALA A 99 16.28 2.27 -40.87
CA ALA A 99 16.02 1.75 -42.23
C ALA A 99 14.51 1.62 -42.57
N LEU A 100 13.61 1.85 -41.61
CA LEU A 100 12.16 1.73 -41.72
C LEU A 100 11.45 2.92 -41.03
N ALA A 101 12.07 4.10 -41.10
CA ALA A 101 11.64 5.28 -40.38
C ALA A 101 10.53 5.97 -41.15
N ASP A 102 9.29 5.56 -40.93
CA ASP A 102 8.22 6.55 -40.77
C ASP A 102 6.99 5.93 -40.09
N GLY A 103 6.59 6.52 -38.98
CA GLY A 103 5.26 6.29 -38.41
C GLY A 103 5.18 5.34 -37.22
N VAL A 104 4.98 5.95 -36.04
CA VAL A 104 3.79 5.78 -35.19
C VAL A 104 4.15 5.70 -33.71
N ILE A 105 3.67 6.69 -32.97
CA ILE A 105 3.62 6.74 -31.52
C ILE A 105 2.65 5.66 -31.02
N VAL A 106 3.19 4.61 -30.40
CA VAL A 106 2.43 3.47 -29.87
C VAL A 106 1.85 3.84 -28.50
N GLY A 107 0.62 4.37 -28.49
CA GLY A 107 -0.24 4.39 -27.30
C GLY A 107 -0.61 2.96 -26.93
N VAL A 108 -0.65 2.66 -25.62
CA VAL A 108 -0.89 1.31 -25.05
C VAL A 108 -2.09 0.62 -25.71
N GLY A 109 -1.77 -0.16 -26.75
CA GLY A 109 -2.69 -0.76 -27.72
C GLY A 109 -2.01 -1.98 -28.31
N LEU A 110 -2.08 -3.07 -27.56
CA LEU A 110 -1.62 -4.41 -27.94
C LEU A 110 -2.34 -4.84 -29.22
N ILE A 111 -1.62 -4.84 -30.34
CA ILE A 111 -2.12 -5.11 -31.69
C ILE A 111 -2.85 -6.46 -31.74
N LYS A 112 -4.06 -6.47 -32.32
CA LYS A 112 -4.55 -7.60 -33.10
C LYS A 112 -5.26 -7.06 -34.34
N ARG A 113 -4.71 -7.30 -35.52
CA ARG A 113 -5.39 -7.06 -36.80
C ARG A 113 -5.00 -8.13 -37.79
N GLU A 114 -5.89 -9.10 -37.99
CA GLU A 114 -6.08 -9.78 -39.28
C GLU A 114 -7.58 -10.14 -39.41
N GLY A 115 -8.25 -9.54 -40.40
CA GLY A 115 -9.43 -10.12 -41.09
C GLY A 115 -10.85 -9.75 -40.62
N GLU A 116 -11.32 -8.54 -40.92
CA GLU A 116 -12.76 -8.27 -41.07
C GLU A 116 -13.00 -7.35 -42.28
N GLU A 117 -13.16 -7.95 -43.47
CA GLU A 117 -14.11 -7.49 -44.48
C GLU A 117 -14.44 -8.62 -45.46
N SER A 118 -15.69 -9.07 -45.44
CA SER A 118 -16.41 -9.45 -46.67
C SER A 118 -17.90 -9.32 -46.41
N SER A 119 -18.40 -8.14 -46.70
CA SER A 119 -19.77 -7.91 -47.13
C SER A 119 -20.10 -8.81 -48.34
N LYS A 120 -20.99 -9.79 -48.16
CA LYS A 120 -22.08 -10.09 -49.10
C LYS A 120 -23.19 -10.86 -48.41
#